data_AF-K0Z2C9-F1
#
_entry.id   AF-K0Z2C9-F1
#
_cell.length_a   1.000
_cell.length_b   1.000
_cell.length_c   1.000
_cell.angle_alpha   90.00
_cell.angle_beta   90.00
_cell.angle_gamma   90.00
#
_symmetry.space_group_name_H-M   'P 1'
#
loop_
_entity.id
_entity.type
_entity.pdbx_description
1 polymer ?
#
loop_
_entity_poly.entity_id
_entity_poly.type
_entity_poly.pdbx_seq_one_letter_code
_entity_poly.pdbx_strand_id
1 'polypeptide(L)'
;MALASTTKAQVSGHRFLQRRLHHGLVLGDVRMVHDPLRRRGRALLFGLVALALALGAAGLIALVSPDPDPRGAPIVEDDAGGLYVLLGERYHPADNLATARLAAGQPADPARIGDAVLAGAELGLPLGIPGAPGALADDDGGRRWAACLEPDGTITVE
;
A
#
# COMPACT_ATOMS: atom_id res chain seq x y z
N MET A 1 58.52 -18.15 -15.35
CA MET A 1 57.93 -19.11 -14.39
C MET A 1 56.42 -19.04 -14.54
N ALA A 2 55.81 -20.00 -15.25
CA ALA A 2 54.38 -19.98 -15.54
C ALA A 2 53.58 -20.47 -14.34
N LEU A 3 52.56 -19.72 -13.93
CA LEU A 3 51.63 -20.12 -12.87
C LEU A 3 50.79 -21.30 -13.37
N ALA A 4 50.93 -22.47 -12.74
CA ALA A 4 50.13 -23.64 -13.07
C ALA A 4 48.66 -23.38 -12.72
N SER A 5 47.76 -23.59 -13.68
CA SER A 5 46.31 -23.42 -13.47
C SER A 5 45.80 -24.45 -12.47
N THR A 6 45.16 -24.00 -11.39
CA THR A 6 44.56 -24.89 -10.38
C THR A 6 43.46 -25.75 -10.99
N THR A 7 43.50 -27.05 -10.75
CA THR A 7 42.47 -27.98 -11.27
C THR A 7 41.19 -27.90 -10.44
N LYS A 8 40.03 -28.23 -11.04
CA LYS A 8 38.74 -28.28 -10.30
C LYS A 8 38.80 -29.19 -9.06
N ALA A 9 39.58 -30.28 -9.12
CA ALA A 9 39.80 -31.19 -8.01
C ALA A 9 40.61 -30.55 -6.87
N GLN A 10 41.65 -29.77 -7.19
CA GLN A 10 42.40 -29.02 -6.17
C GLN A 10 41.52 -27.95 -5.50
N VAL A 11 40.71 -27.23 -6.27
CA VAL A 11 39.77 -26.23 -5.73
C VAL A 11 38.70 -26.86 -4.85
N SER A 12 38.14 -28.02 -5.26
CA SER A 12 37.12 -28.70 -4.46
C SER A 12 37.70 -29.27 -3.16
N GLY A 13 38.92 -29.84 -3.22
CA GLY A 13 39.66 -30.34 -2.06
C GLY A 13 40.01 -29.23 -1.07
N HIS A 14 40.52 -28.09 -1.56
CA HIS A 14 40.79 -26.92 -0.73
C HIS A 14 39.53 -26.40 -0.03
N ARG A 15 38.43 -26.22 -0.78
CA ARG A 15 37.12 -25.83 -0.21
C ARG A 15 36.61 -26.84 0.82
N PHE A 16 36.89 -28.13 0.65
CA PHE A 16 36.51 -29.16 1.62
C PHE A 16 37.31 -29.03 2.92
N LEU A 17 38.63 -28.88 2.84
CA LEU A 17 39.50 -28.64 3.99
C LEU A 17 39.09 -27.39 4.78
N GLN A 18 38.84 -26.27 4.08
CA GLN A 18 38.35 -25.04 4.71
C GLN A 18 37.02 -25.27 5.45
N ARG A 19 36.04 -25.94 4.83
CA ARG A 19 34.77 -26.24 5.50
C ARG A 19 34.94 -27.13 6.73
N ARG A 20 35.84 -28.12 6.68
CA ARG A 20 36.12 -29.02 7.80
C ARG A 20 36.72 -28.27 8.99
N LEU A 21 37.63 -27.33 8.72
CA LEU A 21 38.17 -26.43 9.75
C LEU A 21 37.08 -25.55 10.37
N HIS A 22 36.22 -24.92 9.54
CA HIS A 22 35.08 -24.15 10.03
C HIS A 22 34.12 -24.98 10.89
N HIS A 23 33.83 -26.21 10.48
CA HIS A 23 32.94 -27.10 11.22
C HIS A 23 33.55 -27.51 12.58
N GLY A 24 34.85 -27.79 12.61
CA GLY A 24 35.58 -28.06 13.86
C GLY A 24 35.62 -26.86 14.80
N LEU A 25 35.79 -25.65 14.28
CA LEU A 25 35.80 -24.41 15.07
C LEU A 25 34.42 -24.03 15.61
N VAL A 26 33.36 -24.15 14.80
CA VAL A 26 32.01 -23.68 15.14
C VAL A 26 31.20 -24.74 15.90
N LEU A 27 31.31 -26.03 15.52
CA LEU A 27 30.52 -27.12 16.09
C LEU A 27 31.34 -28.08 16.98
N GLY A 28 32.67 -27.95 17.03
CA GLY A 28 33.53 -28.86 17.80
C GLY A 28 33.66 -30.27 17.21
N ASP A 29 33.09 -30.53 16.03
CA ASP A 29 33.13 -31.85 15.37
C ASP A 29 33.64 -31.72 13.93
N VAL A 30 34.57 -32.61 13.55
CA VAL A 30 35.18 -32.68 12.21
C VAL A 30 34.72 -33.90 11.40
N ARG A 31 33.82 -34.73 11.94
CA ARG A 31 33.30 -35.94 11.27
C ARG A 31 32.35 -35.63 10.12
N MET A 32 31.78 -34.41 10.06
CA MET A 32 30.92 -33.91 8.97
C MET A 32 29.79 -34.86 8.55
N VAL A 33 29.31 -35.75 9.43
CA VAL A 33 28.22 -36.69 9.14
C VAL A 33 26.94 -35.95 8.74
N HIS A 34 26.72 -34.80 9.39
CA HIS A 34 25.71 -33.83 9.02
C HIS A 34 26.40 -32.48 8.83
N ASP A 35 26.06 -31.75 7.76
CA ASP A 35 26.56 -30.39 7.52
C ASP A 35 25.39 -29.39 7.67
N PRO A 36 25.05 -29.00 8.92
CA PRO A 36 23.96 -28.07 9.21
C PRO A 36 24.24 -26.67 8.64
N LEU A 37 25.51 -26.26 8.56
CA LEU A 37 25.92 -24.97 8.00
C LEU A 37 25.64 -24.90 6.50
N ARG A 38 25.88 -25.98 5.74
CA ARG A 38 25.47 -26.06 4.33
C ARG A 38 23.96 -25.99 4.14
N ARG A 39 23.17 -26.65 4.99
CA ARG A 39 21.70 -26.57 4.90
C ARG A 39 21.22 -25.15 5.15
N ARG A 40 21.74 -24.49 6.20
CA ARG A 40 21.43 -23.08 6.50
C ARG A 40 21.87 -22.14 5.36
N GLY A 41 23.09 -22.29 4.84
CA GLY A 41 23.59 -21.47 3.74
C GLY A 41 22.78 -21.63 2.45
N ARG A 42 22.34 -22.86 2.13
CA ARG A 42 21.43 -23.08 0.99
C ARG A 42 20.06 -22.46 1.23
N ALA A 43 19.49 -22.63 2.42
CA ALA A 43 18.20 -22.01 2.77
C ALA A 43 18.26 -20.48 2.65
N LEU A 44 19.34 -19.85 3.13
CA LEU A 44 19.57 -18.42 2.97
C LEU A 44 19.70 -18.01 1.50
N LEU A 45 20.44 -18.77 0.70
CA LEU A 45 20.57 -18.50 -0.74
C LEU A 45 19.21 -18.57 -1.45
N PHE A 46 18.43 -19.62 -1.19
CA PHE A 46 17.08 -19.74 -1.75
C PHE A 46 16.15 -18.62 -1.29
N GLY A 47 16.21 -18.24 -0.01
CA GLY A 47 15.44 -17.12 0.52
C GLY A 47 15.81 -15.78 -0.15
N LEU A 48 17.10 -15.52 -0.35
CA LEU A 48 17.58 -14.31 -1.02
C LEU A 48 17.13 -14.26 -2.47
N VAL A 49 17.23 -15.38 -3.20
CA VAL A 49 16.73 -15.48 -4.58
C VAL A 49 15.23 -15.26 -4.64
N ALA A 50 14.45 -15.88 -3.75
CA ALA A 50 13.00 -15.69 -3.70
C ALA A 50 12.62 -14.23 -3.38
N LEU A 51 13.32 -13.59 -2.44
CA LEU A 51 13.12 -12.18 -2.11
C LEU A 51 13.43 -11.28 -3.31
N ALA A 52 14.54 -11.51 -4.01
CA ALA A 52 14.91 -10.75 -5.20
C ALA A 52 13.85 -10.88 -6.31
N LEU A 53 13.32 -12.09 -6.53
CA LEU A 53 12.24 -12.32 -7.49
C LEU A 53 10.93 -11.63 -7.07
N ALA A 54 10.57 -11.69 -5.79
CA ALA A 54 9.37 -11.02 -5.28
C ALA A 54 9.46 -9.50 -5.42
N LEU A 55 10.61 -8.91 -5.08
CA LEU A 55 10.85 -7.47 -5.27
C LEU A 55 10.85 -7.09 -6.76
N GLY A 56 11.44 -7.91 -7.62
CA GLY A 56 11.41 -7.71 -9.07
C GLY A 56 9.98 -7.74 -9.62
N ALA A 57 9.16 -8.71 -9.18
CA ALA A 57 7.76 -8.81 -9.56
C ALA A 57 6.93 -7.62 -9.04
N ALA A 58 7.10 -7.23 -7.78
CA ALA A 58 6.42 -6.07 -7.21
C ALA A 58 6.81 -4.76 -7.94
N GLY A 59 8.09 -4.60 -8.26
CA GLY A 59 8.58 -3.45 -9.04
C GLY A 59 8.00 -3.42 -10.46
N LEU A 60 7.92 -4.57 -11.14
CA LEU A 60 7.27 -4.66 -12.45
C LEU A 60 5.79 -4.30 -12.40
N ILE A 61 5.05 -4.78 -11.38
CA ILE A 61 3.64 -4.42 -11.19
C ILE A 61 3.51 -2.93 -10.95
N ALA A 62 4.35 -2.34 -10.09
CA ALA A 62 4.32 -0.90 -9.79
C ALA A 62 4.59 -0.03 -11.03
N LEU A 63 5.49 -0.45 -11.93
CA LEU A 63 5.76 0.27 -13.18
C LEU A 63 4.63 0.16 -14.21
N VAL A 64 3.84 -0.91 -14.15
CA VAL A 64 2.76 -1.17 -15.10
C VAL A 64 1.43 -0.61 -14.61
N SER A 65 1.21 -0.50 -13.29
CA SER A 65 0.00 0.08 -12.70
C SER A 65 -0.13 1.55 -13.10
N PRO A 66 -1.06 1.91 -14.00
CA PRO A 66 -1.25 3.29 -14.39
C PRO A 66 -1.87 4.06 -13.23
N ASP A 67 -1.46 5.31 -13.07
CA ASP A 67 -2.07 6.23 -12.12
C ASP A 67 -3.57 6.38 -12.48
N PRO A 68 -4.51 6.21 -11.54
CA PRO A 68 -5.93 6.20 -11.87
C PRO A 68 -6.37 7.56 -12.39
N ASP A 69 -6.79 7.60 -13.66
CA ASP A 69 -7.36 8.79 -14.30
C ASP A 69 -8.88 8.63 -14.40
N PRO A 70 -9.65 9.45 -13.65
CA PRO A 70 -11.11 9.37 -13.61
C PRO A 70 -11.80 9.95 -14.86
N ARG A 71 -11.06 10.38 -15.89
CA ARG A 71 -11.58 10.86 -17.19
C ARG A 71 -12.73 11.88 -17.07
N GLY A 72 -12.57 12.84 -16.16
CA GLY A 72 -13.56 13.90 -15.94
C GLY A 72 -14.74 13.49 -15.03
N ALA A 73 -14.57 12.52 -14.14
CA ALA A 73 -15.56 12.24 -13.11
C ALA A 73 -15.89 13.51 -12.29
N PRO A 74 -17.16 13.72 -11.93
CA PRO A 74 -17.61 14.94 -11.25
C PRO A 74 -17.04 15.08 -9.84
N ILE A 75 -16.78 13.96 -9.17
CA ILE A 75 -16.20 13.89 -7.84
C ILE A 75 -15.07 12.88 -7.87
N VAL A 76 -13.93 13.27 -7.32
CA VAL A 76 -12.75 12.43 -7.24
C VAL A 76 -12.18 12.40 -5.82
N GLU A 77 -11.57 11.28 -5.46
CA GLU A 77 -10.93 11.05 -4.16
C GLU A 77 -9.47 10.65 -4.36
N ASP A 78 -8.56 11.34 -3.67
CA ASP A 78 -7.14 10.97 -3.64
C ASP A 78 -6.89 9.79 -2.69
N ASP A 79 -5.68 9.23 -2.71
CA ASP A 79 -5.33 8.08 -1.85
C ASP A 79 -5.28 8.45 -0.35
N ALA A 80 -5.23 9.74 -0.01
CA ALA A 80 -5.29 10.25 1.37
C ALA A 80 -6.72 10.52 1.86
N GLY A 81 -7.73 10.32 1.01
CA GLY A 81 -9.15 10.57 1.32
C GLY A 81 -9.58 12.03 1.12
N GLY A 82 -8.76 12.84 0.46
CA GLY A 82 -9.10 14.19 0.03
C GLY A 82 -10.12 14.15 -1.11
N LEU A 83 -11.19 14.94 -0.99
CA LEU A 83 -12.26 15.01 -1.99
C LEU A 83 -12.09 16.24 -2.87
N TYR A 84 -12.33 16.08 -4.17
CA TYR A 84 -12.30 17.17 -5.13
C TYR A 84 -13.51 17.08 -6.06
N VAL A 85 -14.10 18.22 -6.40
CA VAL A 85 -15.23 18.32 -7.32
C VAL A 85 -14.81 19.05 -8.60
N LEU A 86 -15.16 18.50 -9.76
CA LEU A 86 -14.90 19.13 -11.05
C LEU A 86 -15.97 20.18 -11.36
N LEU A 87 -15.57 21.45 -11.45
CA LEU A 87 -16.46 22.56 -11.81
C LEU A 87 -15.86 23.35 -12.97
N GLY A 88 -16.52 23.28 -14.13
CA GLY A 88 -15.93 23.74 -15.38
C GLY A 88 -14.75 22.86 -15.77
N GLU A 89 -13.55 23.42 -15.82
CA GLU A 89 -12.31 22.74 -16.24
C GLU A 89 -11.30 22.55 -15.09
N ARG A 90 -11.69 22.81 -13.83
CA ARG A 90 -10.79 22.76 -12.67
C ARG A 90 -11.38 21.99 -11.49
N TYR A 91 -10.50 21.38 -10.71
CA TYR A 91 -10.87 20.65 -9.51
C TYR A 91 -10.88 21.59 -8.30
N HIS A 92 -11.95 21.55 -7.53
CA HIS A 92 -12.08 22.31 -6.28
C HIS A 92 -12.03 21.34 -5.09
N PRO A 93 -11.11 21.53 -4.13
CA PRO A 93 -11.09 20.72 -2.91
C PRO A 93 -12.42 20.86 -2.15
N ALA A 94 -12.95 19.76 -1.63
CA ALA A 94 -14.20 19.71 -0.89
C ALA A 94 -14.01 19.15 0.52
N ASP A 95 -14.53 19.83 1.54
CA ASP A 95 -14.34 19.42 2.95
C ASP A 95 -15.09 18.13 3.34
N ASN A 96 -16.15 17.76 2.60
CA ASN A 96 -16.93 16.54 2.84
C ASN A 96 -17.69 16.09 1.58
N LEU A 97 -18.15 14.83 1.57
CA LEU A 97 -18.90 14.24 0.44
C LEU A 97 -20.22 14.96 0.19
N ALA A 98 -20.88 15.45 1.24
CA ALA A 98 -22.11 16.22 1.11
C ALA A 98 -21.88 17.49 0.28
N THR A 99 -20.81 18.24 0.58
CA THR A 99 -20.40 19.45 -0.16
C THR A 99 -20.03 19.10 -1.60
N ALA A 100 -19.27 18.03 -1.81
CA ALA A 100 -18.89 17.59 -3.14
C ALA A 100 -20.12 17.23 -4.00
N ARG A 101 -21.08 16.47 -3.46
CA ARG A 101 -22.35 16.12 -4.14
C ARG A 101 -23.24 17.33 -4.39
N LEU A 102 -23.33 18.25 -3.43
CA LEU A 102 -24.07 19.51 -3.59
C LEU A 102 -23.47 20.39 -4.69
N ALA A 103 -22.14 20.52 -4.72
CA ALA A 103 -21.43 21.30 -5.75
C ALA A 103 -21.54 20.64 -7.13
N ALA A 104 -21.44 19.30 -7.20
CA ALA A 104 -21.62 18.54 -8.44
C ALA A 104 -23.08 18.53 -8.93
N GLY A 105 -24.05 18.86 -8.05
CA GLY A 105 -25.47 18.84 -8.35
C GLY A 105 -26.06 17.43 -8.55
N GLN A 106 -25.33 16.38 -8.17
CA GLN A 106 -25.73 14.99 -8.35
C GLN A 106 -25.17 14.10 -7.24
N PRO A 107 -25.87 12.99 -6.90
CA PRO A 107 -25.41 12.04 -5.89
C PRO A 107 -24.34 11.09 -6.46
N ALA A 108 -23.27 11.64 -7.04
CA ALA A 108 -22.17 10.85 -7.57
C ALA A 108 -21.31 10.29 -6.44
N ASP A 109 -20.76 9.10 -6.67
CA ASP A 109 -19.73 8.51 -5.82
C ASP A 109 -18.33 8.96 -6.26
N PRO A 110 -17.39 9.15 -5.32
CA PRO A 110 -16.04 9.58 -5.66
C PRO A 110 -15.33 8.52 -6.51
N ALA A 111 -14.76 8.95 -7.64
CA ALA A 111 -13.84 8.12 -8.41
C ALA A 111 -12.42 8.31 -7.88
N ARG A 112 -11.62 7.25 -7.82
CA ARG A 112 -10.22 7.38 -7.41
C ARG A 112 -9.44 8.20 -8.45
N ILE A 113 -8.69 9.20 -8.00
CA ILE A 113 -7.72 9.94 -8.81
C ILE A 113 -6.32 9.70 -8.29
N GLY A 114 -5.38 9.54 -9.21
CA GLY A 114 -3.97 9.38 -8.91
C GLY A 114 -3.29 10.70 -8.59
N ASP A 115 -2.27 10.66 -7.74
CA ASP A 115 -1.54 11.84 -7.28
C ASP A 115 -0.87 12.61 -8.43
N ALA A 116 -0.35 11.90 -9.44
CA ALA A 116 0.31 12.55 -10.58
C ALA A 116 -0.70 13.20 -11.52
N VAL A 117 -1.88 12.59 -11.68
CA VAL A 117 -3.00 13.18 -12.43
C VAL A 117 -3.54 14.42 -11.72
N LEU A 118 -3.76 14.34 -10.40
CA LEU A 118 -4.25 15.46 -9.61
C LEU A 118 -3.24 16.62 -9.57
N ALA A 119 -1.94 16.34 -9.45
CA ALA A 119 -0.88 17.35 -9.48
C ALA A 119 -0.77 18.08 -10.83
N GLY A 120 -1.20 17.44 -11.92
CA GLY A 120 -1.27 18.06 -13.25
C GLY A 120 -2.52 18.90 -13.48
N ALA A 121 -3.54 18.80 -12.62
CA ALA A 121 -4.79 19.49 -12.79
C ALA A 121 -4.78 20.90 -12.19
N GLU A 122 -5.56 21.81 -12.76
CA GLU A 122 -5.76 23.14 -12.17
C GLU A 122 -6.66 23.04 -10.93
N LEU A 123 -6.14 23.48 -9.78
CA LEU A 123 -6.88 23.53 -8.52
C LEU A 123 -7.55 24.89 -8.33
N GLY A 124 -8.83 24.87 -7.97
CA GLY A 124 -9.62 26.02 -7.58
C GLY A 124 -9.64 26.29 -6.08
N LEU A 125 -10.47 27.24 -5.65
CA LEU A 125 -10.68 27.55 -4.24
C LEU A 125 -11.37 26.37 -3.52
N PRO A 126 -10.99 26.04 -2.28
CA PRO A 126 -11.68 25.03 -1.49
C PRO A 126 -13.14 25.41 -1.22
N LEU A 127 -13.99 24.39 -1.22
CA LEU A 127 -15.43 24.46 -0.99
C LEU A 127 -15.78 23.66 0.26
N GLY A 128 -16.59 24.24 1.13
CA GLY A 128 -16.93 23.58 2.39
C GLY A 128 -18.15 24.19 3.03
N ILE A 129 -19.02 23.34 3.56
CA ILE A 129 -20.04 23.72 4.54
C ILE A 129 -19.55 23.21 5.91
N PRO A 130 -19.14 24.12 6.82
CA PRO A 130 -18.71 23.72 8.16
C PRO A 130 -19.79 22.94 8.89
N GLY A 131 -19.44 21.77 9.43
CA GLY A 131 -20.36 20.92 10.19
C GLY A 131 -21.31 20.06 9.35
N ALA A 132 -21.21 20.09 8.03
CA ALA A 132 -21.94 19.13 7.20
C ALA A 132 -21.39 17.70 7.37
N PRO A 133 -22.25 16.67 7.24
CA PRO A 133 -21.86 15.28 7.44
C PRO A 133 -20.89 14.80 6.35
N GLY A 134 -19.93 13.97 6.77
CA GLY A 134 -18.92 13.36 5.89
C GLY A 134 -19.50 12.38 4.87
N ALA A 135 -20.57 11.66 5.23
CA ALA A 135 -21.29 10.75 4.36
C ALA A 135 -22.80 10.89 4.60
N LEU A 136 -23.59 10.70 3.55
CA LEU A 136 -25.04 10.66 3.63
C LEU A 136 -25.45 9.19 3.70
N ALA A 137 -26.15 8.80 4.77
CA ALA A 137 -26.78 7.50 4.84
C ALA A 137 -27.97 7.46 3.85
N ASP A 138 -28.10 6.35 3.13
CA ASP A 138 -29.34 6.03 2.43
C ASP A 138 -30.30 5.49 3.49
N ASP A 139 -31.34 6.24 3.83
CA ASP A 139 -32.36 5.81 4.79
C ASP A 139 -33.69 5.56 4.08
N ASP A 140 -34.03 4.28 3.93
CA ASP A 140 -35.32 3.77 3.48
C ASP A 140 -36.22 3.35 4.66
N GLY A 141 -35.77 3.55 5.91
CA GLY A 141 -36.45 3.15 7.14
C GLY A 141 -37.50 4.16 7.59
N GLY A 142 -38.76 3.71 7.66
CA GLY A 142 -39.91 4.54 8.05
C GLY A 142 -39.67 5.40 9.30
N ARG A 143 -39.66 6.72 9.08
CA ARG A 143 -39.46 7.75 10.10
C ARG A 143 -40.55 7.68 11.17
N ARG A 144 -40.22 7.14 12.35
CA ARG A 144 -40.93 7.38 13.62
C ARG A 144 -40.06 8.30 14.45
N TRP A 145 -40.63 9.43 14.87
CA TRP A 145 -39.94 10.41 15.70
C TRP A 145 -40.58 10.42 17.09
N ALA A 146 -39.77 10.37 18.14
CA ALA A 146 -40.22 10.55 19.51
C ALA A 146 -39.36 11.60 20.22
N ALA A 147 -40.00 12.39 21.09
CA ALA A 147 -39.31 13.28 22.00
C ALA A 147 -39.79 12.97 23.42
N CYS A 148 -38.85 12.70 24.31
CA CYS A 148 -39.11 12.38 25.71
C CYS A 148 -38.77 13.62 26.56
N LEU A 149 -39.70 14.01 27.42
CA LEU A 149 -39.47 15.04 28.43
C LEU A 149 -39.18 14.36 29.76
N GLU A 150 -37.97 14.56 30.27
CA GLU A 150 -37.58 14.07 31.59
C GLU A 150 -38.15 14.97 32.70
N PRO A 151 -38.38 14.44 33.92
CA PRO A 151 -38.97 15.19 35.04
C PRO A 151 -38.16 16.40 35.51
N ASP A 152 -36.87 16.45 35.17
CA ASP A 152 -35.94 17.55 35.44
C ASP A 152 -36.02 18.68 34.39
N GLY A 153 -36.84 18.50 33.34
CA GLY A 153 -37.02 19.44 32.25
C GLY A 153 -36.12 19.21 31.04
N THR A 154 -35.29 18.15 31.04
CA THR A 154 -34.42 17.79 29.92
C THR A 154 -35.25 17.15 28.79
N ILE A 155 -35.03 17.57 27.54
CA ILE A 155 -35.68 16.96 26.36
C ILE A 155 -34.67 16.06 25.65
N THR A 156 -35.01 14.78 25.51
CA THR A 156 -34.25 13.79 24.72
C THR A 156 -35.03 13.43 23.46
N VAL A 157 -34.34 13.20 22.34
CA VAL A 157 -34.94 12.89 21.03
C VAL A 157 -34.45 11.53 20.59
N GLU A 158 -35.37 10.66 20.17
CA GLU A 158 -35.12 9.32 19.60
C GLU A 158 -35.76 9.17 18.22
#